data_AF-A0A6V6XYT0-F1
#
_entry.id   AF-A0A6V6XYT0-F1
#
_cell.length_a   1.000
_cell.length_b   1.000
_cell.length_c   1.000
_cell.angle_alpha   90.00
_cell.angle_beta   90.00
_cell.angle_gamma   90.00
#
_symmetry.space_group_name_H-M   'P 1'
#
loop_
_entity.id
_entity.type
_entity.pdbx_description
1 polymer ?
#
loop_
_entity_poly.entity_id
_entity_poly.type
_entity_poly.pdbx_seq_one_letter_code
_entity_poly.pdbx_strand_id
1 'polypeptide(L)'
;MEAAKGMRLHIAIFGKTNSGKSTLMNLLTGQEVSMVSDAPGTTTDPVYKNMELDGIGPVTLIDTAGFLDETALGKKRMERTRKVIDEIDCAILLEGVEDEFLEAIYKKNIPTLSLRYPFPEKESILSELKTLLKEKKKAPGLLDGLDVGDGHFLLVMPQDESAPAGRLILPQVQTMREILDKGYTATISTLETMEEGLLHLKKAPDWIITDSQVFPEVYEKKPDESKITSFSILFARAKGDEEIMIEGARHLMGLGENAKILMSEACTHAPKEEDIGRVKIPHMLRKRLGEGITVDFSRGISFPDDVSDYDVVVMCGSCMFQRPVVQARIEKAKEAGVHVTNYGMVIAAAKGILDKIDF
;
A
#
# COMPACT_ATOMS: atom_id res chain seq x y z
N MET A 1 -10.27 10.60 18.35
CA MET A 1 -10.24 11.18 16.99
C MET A 1 -8.97 10.71 16.32
N GLU A 2 -9.00 9.56 15.64
CA GLU A 2 -7.82 8.96 15.00
C GLU A 2 -7.43 9.80 13.77
N ALA A 3 -6.23 10.37 13.80
CA ALA A 3 -5.66 11.09 12.67
C ALA A 3 -5.53 10.17 11.46
N ALA A 4 -5.81 10.71 10.27
CA ALA A 4 -5.68 10.02 9.00
C ALA A 4 -4.28 9.36 8.92
N LYS A 5 -4.25 8.04 8.73
CA LYS A 5 -3.04 7.26 8.45
C LYS A 5 -2.47 7.72 7.10
N GLY A 6 -1.64 8.76 7.10
CA GLY A 6 -0.70 9.01 6.00
C GLY A 6 0.27 7.83 5.86
N MET A 7 0.99 7.75 4.74
CA MET A 7 2.04 6.74 4.52
C MET A 7 3.11 6.87 5.61
N ARG A 8 3.01 6.05 6.66
CA ARG A 8 4.01 5.93 7.70
C ARG A 8 5.11 5.02 7.21
N LEU A 9 6.37 5.43 7.37
CA LEU A 9 7.50 4.52 7.14
C LEU A 9 7.52 3.47 8.25
N HIS A 10 7.68 2.21 7.88
CA HIS A 10 7.79 1.11 8.84
C HIS A 10 9.27 0.85 9.16
N ILE A 11 9.67 1.06 10.40
CA ILE A 11 11.04 0.86 10.85
C ILE A 11 11.03 -0.21 11.94
N ALA A 12 11.56 -1.40 11.65
CA ALA A 12 11.62 -2.48 12.62
C ALA A 12 12.97 -2.56 13.32
N ILE A 13 12.94 -2.85 14.62
CA ILE A 13 14.14 -3.06 15.43
C ILE A 13 14.27 -4.55 15.71
N PHE A 14 15.37 -5.14 15.26
CA PHE A 14 15.69 -6.56 15.38
C PHE A 14 16.87 -6.77 16.34
N GLY A 15 16.80 -7.80 17.19
CA GLY A 15 17.93 -8.21 18.03
C GLY A 15 17.54 -9.19 19.14
N LYS A 16 18.53 -9.83 19.77
CA LYS A 16 18.31 -10.79 20.86
C LYS A 16 17.56 -10.19 22.04
N THR A 17 17.01 -11.03 22.91
CA THR A 17 16.48 -10.58 24.21
C THR A 17 17.58 -9.82 24.97
N ASN A 18 17.24 -8.67 25.57
CA ASN A 18 18.18 -7.77 26.25
C ASN A 18 19.25 -7.08 25.37
N SER A 19 19.07 -7.01 24.04
CA SER A 19 19.97 -6.25 23.14
C SER A 19 19.83 -4.72 23.22
N GLY A 20 18.93 -4.20 24.06
CA GLY A 20 18.66 -2.77 24.19
C GLY A 20 17.53 -2.21 23.29
N LYS A 21 16.68 -3.06 22.68
CA LYS A 21 15.54 -2.62 21.84
C LYS A 21 14.64 -1.58 22.52
N SER A 22 14.22 -1.85 23.76
CA SER A 22 13.39 -0.93 24.56
C SER A 22 14.10 0.39 24.85
N THR A 23 15.40 0.33 25.16
CA THR A 23 16.24 1.51 25.38
C THR A 23 16.35 2.36 24.12
N LEU A 24 16.57 1.73 22.95
CA LEU A 24 16.63 2.44 21.67
C LEU A 24 15.28 3.09 21.31
N MET A 25 14.16 2.39 21.53
CA MET A 25 12.83 2.99 21.32
C MET A 25 12.60 4.21 22.20
N ASN A 26 12.98 4.15 23.48
CA ASN A 26 12.85 5.29 24.38
C ASN A 26 13.72 6.47 23.93
N LEU A 27 14.95 6.19 23.47
CA LEU A 27 15.85 7.19 22.88
C LEU A 27 15.22 7.87 21.65
N LEU A 28 14.67 7.09 20.71
CA LEU A 28 14.06 7.62 19.49
C LEU A 28 12.76 8.39 19.76
N THR A 29 11.92 7.92 20.67
CA THR A 29 10.63 8.55 21.00
C THR A 29 10.78 9.86 21.77
N GLY A 30 11.87 10.05 22.52
CA GLY A 30 12.04 11.23 23.38
C GLY A 30 10.98 11.36 24.48
N GLN A 31 10.20 10.31 24.73
CA GLN A 31 9.24 10.21 25.82
C GLN A 31 9.73 9.14 26.79
N GLU A 32 9.68 9.40 28.09
CA GLU A 32 9.58 8.33 29.08
C GLU A 32 8.18 7.70 28.92
N VAL A 33 8.02 6.85 27.91
CA VAL A 33 6.86 5.96 27.86
C VAL A 33 7.06 5.00 29.01
N SER A 34 6.34 5.28 30.10
CA SER A 34 6.29 4.49 31.33
C SER A 34 6.41 3.00 31.07
N MET A 35 7.25 2.35 31.89
CA MET A 35 7.25 0.91 32.20
C MET A 35 5.96 0.21 31.78
N VAL A 36 6.04 -0.65 30.76
CA VAL A 36 5.07 -1.72 30.59
C VAL A 36 5.69 -2.96 31.20
N SER A 37 5.23 -3.28 32.41
CA SER A 37 5.32 -4.59 33.06
C SER A 37 6.74 -5.18 33.19
N ASP A 38 7.36 -5.00 34.37
CA ASP A 38 8.48 -5.82 34.88
C ASP A 38 8.03 -7.25 35.18
N ALA A 39 7.60 -7.97 34.15
CA ALA A 39 7.48 -9.42 34.17
C ALA A 39 8.36 -9.95 33.03
N PRO A 40 9.50 -10.60 33.34
CA PRO A 40 10.33 -11.27 32.34
C PRO A 40 9.46 -12.21 31.50
N GLY A 41 9.33 -11.95 30.20
CA GLY A 41 8.63 -12.84 29.25
C GLY A 41 7.25 -12.39 28.72
N THR A 42 6.86 -11.11 28.83
CA THR A 42 5.52 -10.65 28.40
C THR A 42 5.42 -9.88 27.06
N THR A 43 6.53 -9.60 26.36
CA THR A 43 6.47 -9.03 25.00
C THR A 43 6.20 -10.13 23.96
N THR A 44 4.95 -10.62 23.94
CA THR A 44 4.52 -11.76 23.11
C THR A 44 4.18 -11.43 21.66
N ASP A 45 4.00 -10.15 21.31
CA ASP A 45 3.62 -9.69 19.96
C ASP A 45 4.47 -8.49 19.51
N PRO A 46 4.78 -8.36 18.20
CA PRO A 46 5.42 -7.16 17.68
C PRO A 46 4.61 -5.91 18.07
N VAL A 47 5.27 -4.94 18.69
CA VAL A 47 4.60 -3.72 19.16
C VAL A 47 4.77 -2.63 18.12
N TYR A 48 3.66 -2.20 17.52
CA TYR A 48 3.63 -1.12 16.53
C TYR A 48 3.36 0.21 17.24
N LYS A 49 4.33 1.13 17.18
CA LYS A 49 4.21 2.49 17.75
C LYS A 49 4.23 3.54 16.66
N ASN A 50 3.09 4.21 16.49
CA ASN A 50 2.96 5.33 15.57
C ASN A 50 3.52 6.61 16.21
N MET A 51 4.40 7.33 15.50
CA MET A 51 4.96 8.60 15.96
C MET A 51 5.45 9.45 14.80
N GLU A 52 5.99 10.62 15.13
CA GLU A 52 6.68 11.50 14.19
C GLU A 52 8.15 11.59 14.60
N LEU A 53 9.06 11.25 13.69
CA LEU A 53 10.49 11.39 13.89
C LEU A 53 10.99 12.64 13.19
N ASP A 54 11.74 13.46 13.91
CA ASP A 54 12.21 14.75 13.39
C ASP A 54 13.02 14.59 12.10
N GLY A 55 12.62 15.33 11.06
CA GLY A 55 13.16 15.29 9.71
C GLY A 55 13.02 13.96 8.94
N ILE A 56 12.29 12.98 9.48
CA ILE A 56 11.84 11.78 8.74
C ILE A 56 10.33 11.87 8.48
N GLY A 57 9.57 12.43 9.43
CA GLY A 57 8.11 12.56 9.36
C GLY A 57 7.38 11.41 10.07
N PRO A 58 6.15 11.08 9.65
CA PRO A 58 5.35 10.06 10.33
C PRO A 58 5.90 8.65 10.10
N VAL A 59 6.13 7.91 11.17
CA VAL A 59 6.67 6.54 11.14
C VAL A 59 5.86 5.59 12.04
N THR A 60 6.00 4.30 11.77
CA THR A 60 5.63 3.21 12.66
C THR A 60 6.91 2.51 13.10
N LEU A 61 7.33 2.69 14.35
CA LEU A 61 8.39 1.90 14.95
C LEU A 61 7.82 0.52 15.34
N ILE A 62 8.50 -0.55 14.95
CA ILE A 62 8.08 -1.92 15.21
C ILE A 62 9.11 -2.57 16.13
N ASP A 63 8.73 -2.86 17.37
CA ASP A 63 9.52 -3.68 18.29
C ASP A 63 9.30 -5.15 17.96
N THR A 64 10.34 -5.85 17.52
CA THR A 64 10.24 -7.30 17.25
C THR A 64 10.55 -8.10 18.50
N ALA A 65 9.95 -9.29 18.62
CA ALA A 65 10.25 -10.18 19.74
C ALA A 65 11.76 -10.56 19.74
N GLY A 66 12.35 -10.72 20.93
CA GLY A 66 13.75 -11.15 21.05
C GLY A 66 13.97 -12.58 20.52
N PHE A 67 15.05 -12.78 19.77
CA PHE A 67 15.39 -14.00 19.04
C PHE A 67 15.89 -15.21 19.88
N LEU A 68 15.47 -15.37 21.14
CA LEU A 68 15.91 -16.51 21.96
C LEU A 68 14.79 -17.01 22.88
N ASP A 69 13.84 -17.72 22.30
CA ASP A 69 12.84 -18.50 23.05
C ASP A 69 12.54 -19.82 22.29
N GLU A 70 13.06 -20.95 22.78
CA GLU A 70 12.91 -22.28 22.17
C GLU A 70 11.54 -22.95 22.44
N THR A 71 10.60 -22.25 23.07
CA THR A 71 9.27 -22.79 23.36
C THR A 71 8.43 -22.96 22.09
N ALA A 72 7.33 -23.72 22.17
CA ALA A 72 6.32 -23.79 21.09
C ALA A 72 5.75 -22.40 20.73
N LEU A 73 5.81 -21.45 21.66
CA LEU A 73 5.49 -20.04 21.45
C LEU A 73 6.56 -19.34 20.59
N GLY A 74 7.83 -19.73 20.72
CA GLY A 74 8.96 -19.33 19.88
C GLY A 74 8.78 -19.58 18.39
N LYS A 75 8.27 -20.76 17.99
CA LYS A 75 8.02 -21.07 16.57
C LYS A 75 6.98 -20.14 15.93
N LYS A 76 5.86 -19.87 16.63
CA LYS A 76 4.86 -18.89 16.18
C LYS A 76 5.41 -17.45 16.16
N ARG A 77 6.42 -17.14 16.98
CA ARG A 77 7.09 -15.83 16.99
C ARG A 77 8.00 -15.64 15.78
N MET A 78 8.78 -16.66 15.38
CA MET A 78 9.62 -16.59 14.19
C MET A 78 8.80 -16.32 12.92
N GLU A 79 7.64 -16.98 12.81
CA GLU A 79 6.71 -16.79 11.70
C GLU A 79 6.15 -15.36 11.63
N ARG A 80 5.85 -14.74 12.79
CA ARG A 80 5.40 -13.33 12.86
C ARG A 80 6.53 -12.34 12.58
N THR A 81 7.74 -12.58 13.08
CA THR A 81 8.91 -11.74 12.77
C THR A 81 9.24 -11.77 11.28
N ARG A 82 9.02 -12.91 10.61
CA ARG A 82 9.13 -13.02 9.15
C ARG A 82 8.12 -12.13 8.42
N LYS A 83 6.86 -12.11 8.88
CA LYS A 83 5.82 -11.20 8.33
C LYS A 83 6.21 -9.72 8.49
N VAL A 84 6.86 -9.34 9.60
CA VAL A 84 7.37 -7.97 9.78
C VAL A 84 8.40 -7.59 8.71
N ILE A 85 9.27 -8.50 8.30
CA ILE A 85 10.27 -8.25 7.25
C ILE A 85 9.60 -7.91 5.91
N ASP A 86 8.43 -8.50 5.61
CA ASP A 86 7.68 -8.21 4.39
C ASP A 86 7.04 -6.81 4.40
N GLU A 87 6.96 -6.17 5.55
CA GLU A 87 6.19 -4.95 5.77
C GLU A 87 7.03 -3.71 6.05
N ILE A 88 8.35 -3.85 6.20
CA ILE A 88 9.24 -2.77 6.67
C ILE A 88 9.92 -2.02 5.54
N ASP A 89 10.18 -0.74 5.79
CA ASP A 89 10.94 0.14 4.92
C ASP A 89 12.42 0.19 5.26
N CYS A 90 12.76 -0.05 6.52
CA CYS A 90 14.10 0.00 7.10
C CYS A 90 14.18 -0.94 8.31
N ALA A 91 15.34 -1.56 8.51
CA ALA A 91 15.64 -2.41 9.65
C ALA A 91 16.75 -1.80 10.50
N ILE A 92 16.56 -1.72 11.81
CA ILE A 92 17.62 -1.44 12.76
C ILE A 92 18.07 -2.77 13.37
N LEU A 93 19.32 -3.13 13.14
CA LEU A 93 19.91 -4.39 13.57
C LEU A 93 20.74 -4.15 14.85
N LEU A 94 20.35 -4.81 15.93
CA LEU A 94 21.12 -4.85 17.18
C LEU A 94 21.91 -6.16 17.27
N GLU A 95 22.58 -6.41 18.39
CA GLU A 95 23.31 -7.67 18.58
C GLU A 95 22.38 -8.89 18.59
N GLY A 96 22.89 -10.02 18.08
CA GLY A 96 22.24 -11.33 18.16
C GLY A 96 20.97 -11.44 17.32
N VAL A 97 20.93 -10.80 16.15
CA VAL A 97 19.98 -11.15 15.08
C VAL A 97 20.43 -12.48 14.49
N GLU A 98 19.54 -13.45 14.36
CA GLU A 98 19.88 -14.76 13.78
C GLU A 98 20.12 -14.64 12.27
N ASP A 99 21.00 -15.50 11.74
CA ASP A 99 21.42 -15.49 10.34
C ASP A 99 20.24 -15.60 9.36
N GLU A 100 19.22 -16.40 9.67
CA GLU A 100 18.03 -16.54 8.80
C GLU A 100 17.30 -15.19 8.59
N PHE A 101 17.20 -14.37 9.64
CA PHE A 101 16.57 -13.05 9.51
C PHE A 101 17.47 -12.04 8.80
N LEU A 102 18.79 -12.11 9.02
CA LEU A 102 19.75 -11.30 8.26
C LEU A 102 19.68 -11.63 6.77
N GLU A 103 19.70 -12.91 6.42
CA GLU A 103 19.55 -13.38 5.04
C GLU A 103 18.24 -12.90 4.41
N ALA A 104 17.11 -12.99 5.14
CA ALA A 104 15.82 -12.54 4.65
C ALA A 104 15.79 -11.01 4.41
N ILE A 105 16.38 -10.22 5.31
CA ILE A 105 16.47 -8.76 5.21
C ILE A 105 17.35 -8.36 4.03
N TYR A 106 18.53 -8.97 3.88
CA TYR A 106 19.45 -8.69 2.79
C TYR A 106 18.94 -9.15 1.44
N LYS A 107 18.29 -10.33 1.36
CA LYS A 107 17.66 -10.83 0.13
C LYS A 107 16.61 -9.85 -0.43
N LYS A 108 15.92 -9.12 0.45
CA LYS A 108 14.93 -8.11 0.09
C LYS A 108 15.51 -6.70 -0.12
N ASN A 109 16.83 -6.53 0.00
CA ASN A 109 17.51 -5.23 -0.09
C ASN A 109 16.90 -4.16 0.84
N ILE A 110 16.48 -4.56 2.04
CA ILE A 110 15.93 -3.63 3.02
C ILE A 110 17.11 -2.82 3.58
N PRO A 111 17.05 -1.47 3.59
CA PRO A 111 18.08 -0.64 4.21
C PRO A 111 18.27 -1.01 5.68
N THR A 112 19.51 -1.23 6.09
CA THR A 112 19.85 -1.67 7.45
C THR A 112 20.74 -0.66 8.16
N LEU A 113 20.37 -0.27 9.37
CA LEU A 113 21.23 0.45 10.31
C LEU A 113 21.68 -0.50 11.41
N SER A 114 22.97 -0.78 11.52
CA SER A 114 23.50 -1.61 12.60
C SER A 114 23.92 -0.76 13.79
N LEU A 115 23.36 -1.03 14.97
CA LEU A 115 23.69 -0.32 16.22
C LEU A 115 24.16 -1.30 17.30
N ARG A 116 25.08 -0.85 18.15
CA ARG A 116 25.49 -1.57 19.36
C ARG A 116 25.31 -0.70 20.58
N TYR A 117 25.05 -1.32 21.73
CA TYR A 117 24.96 -0.63 23.00
C TYR A 117 26.39 -0.39 23.58
N PRO A 118 26.69 0.79 24.16
CA PRO A 118 25.84 1.97 24.29
C PRO A 118 25.57 2.67 22.96
N PHE A 119 24.33 3.12 22.75
CA PHE A 119 23.91 3.71 21.47
C PHE A 119 24.47 5.13 21.28
N PRO A 120 24.68 5.56 20.02
CA PRO A 120 24.98 6.94 19.69
C PRO A 120 23.87 7.92 20.14
N GLU A 121 24.17 9.22 20.10
CA GLU A 121 23.17 10.26 20.32
C GLU A 121 22.02 10.16 19.31
N LYS A 122 20.82 10.56 19.75
CA LYS A 122 19.58 10.46 18.97
C LYS A 122 19.74 11.13 17.61
N GLU A 123 20.38 12.29 17.56
CA GLU A 123 20.60 13.09 16.37
C GLU A 123 21.46 12.36 15.34
N SER A 124 22.49 11.62 15.77
CA SER A 124 23.32 10.80 14.89
C SER A 124 22.50 9.67 14.27
N ILE A 125 21.73 8.94 15.10
CA ILE A 125 20.88 7.84 14.64
C ILE A 125 19.85 8.35 13.62
N LEU A 126 19.20 9.48 13.90
CA LEU A 126 18.23 10.08 12.98
C LEU A 126 18.89 10.55 11.67
N SER A 127 20.11 11.08 11.72
CA SER A 127 20.87 11.49 10.53
C SER A 127 21.23 10.30 9.64
N GLU A 128 21.68 9.20 10.24
CA GLU A 128 21.98 7.95 9.53
C GLU A 128 20.71 7.33 8.92
N LEU A 129 19.62 7.26 9.69
CA LEU A 129 18.33 6.81 9.18
C LEU A 129 17.84 7.67 8.01
N LYS A 130 17.96 9.01 8.08
CA LYS A 130 17.61 9.91 6.97
C LYS A 130 18.44 9.61 5.72
N THR A 131 19.73 9.33 5.88
CA THR A 131 20.63 9.03 4.77
C THR A 131 20.27 7.68 4.14
N LEU A 132 20.11 6.63 4.95
CA LEU A 132 19.69 5.31 4.49
C LEU A 132 18.34 5.34 3.75
N LEU A 133 17.37 6.09 4.27
CA LEU A 133 16.04 6.23 3.66
C LEU A 133 16.07 7.06 2.36
N LYS A 134 17.05 7.97 2.19
CA LYS A 134 17.27 8.72 0.94
C LYS A 134 17.98 7.90 -0.12
N GLU A 135 18.93 7.05 0.27
CA GLU A 135 19.73 6.20 -0.62
C GLU A 135 18.96 4.96 -1.11
N LYS A 136 17.88 4.57 -0.40
CA LYS A 136 16.93 3.57 -0.89
C LYS A 136 16.47 3.98 -2.30
N LYS A 137 16.60 3.08 -3.28
CA LYS A 137 15.97 3.25 -4.60
C LYS A 137 14.51 3.63 -4.34
N LYS A 138 14.15 4.88 -4.69
CA LYS A 138 12.78 5.34 -4.54
C LYS A 138 11.91 4.39 -5.35
N ALA A 139 10.86 3.87 -4.72
CA ALA A 139 9.79 3.22 -5.46
C ALA A 139 9.30 4.21 -6.53
N PRO A 140 8.90 3.73 -7.71
CA PRO A 140 8.32 4.61 -8.71
C PRO A 140 7.14 5.37 -8.11
N GLY A 141 7.13 6.68 -8.31
CA GLY A 141 6.00 7.54 -8.00
C GLY A 141 4.79 7.18 -8.87
N LEU A 142 3.62 7.70 -8.50
CA LEU A 142 2.36 7.54 -9.22
C LEU A 142 2.45 8.06 -10.66
N LEU A 143 3.26 9.10 -10.91
CA LEU A 143 3.38 9.74 -12.21
C LEU A 143 4.69 9.38 -12.93
N ASP A 144 5.52 8.53 -12.34
CA ASP A 144 6.79 8.14 -12.95
C ASP A 144 6.57 7.33 -14.23
N GLY A 145 7.35 7.66 -15.26
CA GLY A 145 7.23 7.05 -16.58
C GLY A 145 6.12 7.63 -17.48
N LEU A 146 5.26 8.50 -16.95
CA LEU A 146 4.29 9.21 -17.79
C LEU A 146 4.99 10.24 -18.68
N ASP A 147 4.63 10.27 -19.96
CA ASP A 147 4.97 11.38 -20.86
C ASP A 147 3.94 12.50 -20.67
N VAL A 148 4.37 13.55 -19.96
CA VAL A 148 3.51 14.58 -19.36
C VAL A 148 3.52 15.93 -20.08
N GLY A 149 4.20 16.05 -21.24
CA GLY A 149 4.13 17.25 -22.07
C GLY A 149 4.35 18.58 -21.31
N ASP A 150 3.35 19.46 -21.34
CA ASP A 150 3.36 20.78 -20.66
C ASP A 150 3.15 20.66 -19.13
N GLY A 151 2.83 19.48 -18.63
CA GLY A 151 2.69 19.17 -17.21
C GLY A 151 1.37 19.65 -16.61
N HIS A 152 0.28 19.67 -17.38
CA HIS A 152 -1.06 19.98 -16.88
C HIS A 152 -1.95 18.74 -16.78
N PHE A 153 -2.52 18.52 -15.59
CA PHE A 153 -3.42 17.40 -15.31
C PHE A 153 -4.85 17.89 -15.06
N LEU A 154 -5.83 17.08 -15.44
CA LEU A 154 -7.22 17.23 -14.99
C LEU A 154 -7.59 16.04 -14.08
N LEU A 155 -7.92 16.34 -12.84
CA LEU A 155 -8.41 15.34 -11.89
C LEU A 155 -9.93 15.38 -11.86
N VAL A 156 -10.57 14.31 -12.35
CA VAL A 156 -12.03 14.15 -12.28
C VAL A 156 -12.37 13.28 -11.08
N MET A 157 -12.95 13.92 -10.07
CA MET A 157 -13.12 13.35 -8.73
C MET A 157 -14.59 13.46 -8.30
N PRO A 158 -15.42 12.42 -8.49
CA PRO A 158 -16.80 12.43 -8.01
C PRO A 158 -16.84 12.52 -6.47
N GLN A 159 -17.98 12.93 -5.92
CA GLN A 159 -18.18 12.85 -4.46
C GLN A 159 -18.15 11.38 -4.04
N ASP A 160 -17.19 11.03 -3.19
CA ASP A 160 -17.03 9.67 -2.71
C ASP A 160 -17.66 9.56 -1.31
N GLU A 161 -18.76 8.79 -1.22
CA GLU A 161 -19.45 8.52 0.04
C GLU A 161 -18.56 7.82 1.07
N SER A 162 -17.46 7.18 0.65
CA SER A 162 -16.50 6.57 1.54
C SER A 162 -15.68 7.60 2.33
N ALA A 163 -15.46 8.80 1.77
CA ALA A 163 -14.73 9.87 2.43
C ALA A 163 -15.58 10.54 3.53
N PRO A 164 -15.02 10.84 4.72
CA PRO A 164 -15.69 11.69 5.70
C PRO A 164 -15.93 13.10 5.13
N ALA A 165 -16.99 13.76 5.61
CA ALA A 165 -17.30 15.14 5.22
C ALA A 165 -16.07 16.06 5.36
N GLY A 166 -15.78 16.83 4.31
CA GLY A 166 -14.64 17.74 4.26
C GLY A 166 -13.28 17.08 4.01
N ARG A 167 -13.23 15.82 3.54
CA ARG A 167 -11.98 15.12 3.20
C ARG A 167 -12.02 14.53 1.79
N LEU A 168 -10.86 14.53 1.14
CA LEU A 168 -10.60 13.76 -0.08
C LEU A 168 -10.13 12.36 0.29
N ILE A 169 -10.34 11.39 -0.60
CA ILE A 169 -9.78 10.05 -0.42
C ILE A 169 -8.26 10.06 -0.65
N LEU A 170 -7.56 9.09 -0.05
CA LEU A 170 -6.10 9.05 -0.08
C LEU A 170 -5.50 9.00 -1.50
N PRO A 171 -6.07 8.29 -2.49
CA PRO A 171 -5.57 8.34 -3.86
C PRO A 171 -5.54 9.75 -4.45
N GLN A 172 -6.61 10.51 -4.25
CA GLN A 172 -6.72 11.90 -4.73
C GLN A 172 -5.66 12.79 -4.09
N VAL A 173 -5.51 12.71 -2.76
CA VAL A 173 -4.51 13.48 -2.01
C VAL A 173 -3.08 13.15 -2.44
N GLN A 174 -2.76 11.85 -2.61
CA GLN A 174 -1.41 11.43 -3.01
C GLN A 174 -1.08 11.83 -4.44
N THR A 175 -2.00 11.66 -5.38
CA THR A 175 -1.81 12.11 -6.77
C THR A 175 -1.63 13.62 -6.82
N MET A 176 -2.48 14.41 -6.17
CA MET A 176 -2.32 15.87 -6.10
C MET A 176 -0.98 16.28 -5.50
N ARG A 177 -0.56 15.62 -4.42
CA ARG A 177 0.72 15.90 -3.78
C ARG A 177 1.89 15.67 -4.73
N GLU A 178 1.88 14.56 -5.46
CA GLU A 178 2.97 14.23 -6.38
C GLU A 178 3.02 15.16 -7.60
N ILE A 179 1.87 15.58 -8.13
CA ILE A 179 1.80 16.62 -9.18
C ILE A 179 2.54 17.88 -8.69
N LEU A 180 2.26 18.33 -7.48
CA LEU A 180 2.89 19.52 -6.89
C LEU A 180 4.38 19.31 -6.62
N ASP A 181 4.78 18.16 -6.06
CA ASP A 181 6.19 17.84 -5.78
C ASP A 181 7.04 17.81 -7.07
N LYS A 182 6.44 17.47 -8.21
CA LYS A 182 7.09 17.49 -9.54
C LYS A 182 7.03 18.84 -10.25
N GLY A 183 6.38 19.85 -9.67
CA GLY A 183 6.24 21.19 -10.25
C GLY A 183 5.21 21.27 -11.38
N TYR A 184 4.31 20.29 -11.47
CA TYR A 184 3.21 20.27 -12.44
C TYR A 184 1.98 21.03 -11.92
N THR A 185 0.98 21.19 -12.79
CA THR A 185 -0.27 21.87 -12.47
C THR A 185 -1.46 20.94 -12.60
N ALA A 186 -2.51 21.19 -11.82
CA ALA A 186 -3.74 20.41 -11.90
C ALA A 186 -4.97 21.29 -11.85
N THR A 187 -5.97 20.93 -12.66
CA THR A 187 -7.35 21.38 -12.55
C THR A 187 -8.19 20.26 -11.94
N ILE A 188 -9.18 20.61 -11.12
CA ILE A 188 -10.04 19.66 -10.42
C ILE A 188 -11.48 19.87 -10.85
N SER A 189 -12.20 18.79 -11.11
CA SER A 189 -13.62 18.82 -11.48
C SER A 189 -14.37 17.59 -10.96
N THR A 190 -15.70 17.65 -10.92
CA THR A 190 -16.53 16.44 -10.89
C THR A 190 -16.91 16.05 -12.32
N LEU A 191 -17.60 14.92 -12.50
CA LEU A 191 -18.10 14.52 -13.83
C LEU A 191 -19.05 15.58 -14.40
N GLU A 192 -19.85 16.22 -13.54
CA GLU A 192 -20.82 17.24 -13.91
C GLU A 192 -20.17 18.54 -14.35
N THR A 193 -19.06 18.94 -13.70
CA THR A 193 -18.38 20.22 -13.97
C THR A 193 -17.18 20.07 -14.90
N MET A 194 -16.88 18.87 -15.39
CA MET A 194 -15.70 18.59 -16.22
C MET A 194 -15.69 19.42 -17.51
N GLU A 195 -16.79 19.41 -18.26
CA GLU A 195 -16.88 20.10 -19.56
C GLU A 195 -16.75 21.63 -19.40
N GLU A 196 -17.41 22.20 -18.38
CA GLU A 196 -17.26 23.62 -18.04
C GLU A 196 -15.83 23.95 -17.60
N GLY A 197 -15.21 23.07 -16.80
CA GLY A 197 -13.82 23.22 -16.37
C GLY A 197 -12.84 23.23 -17.54
N LEU A 198 -13.05 22.37 -18.54
CA LEU A 198 -12.24 22.33 -19.76
C LEU A 198 -12.31 23.64 -20.56
N LEU A 199 -13.48 24.30 -20.60
CA LEU A 199 -13.66 25.58 -21.30
C LEU A 199 -12.84 26.72 -20.68
N HIS A 200 -12.47 26.63 -19.40
CA HIS A 200 -11.61 27.62 -18.75
C HIS A 200 -10.13 27.45 -19.08
N LEU A 201 -9.75 26.33 -19.71
CA LEU A 201 -8.36 26.04 -20.04
C LEU A 201 -8.00 26.59 -21.41
N LYS A 202 -6.85 27.27 -21.50
CA LYS A 202 -6.30 27.74 -22.77
C LYS A 202 -5.85 26.58 -23.68
N LYS A 203 -5.48 25.45 -23.08
CA LYS A 203 -5.05 24.22 -23.74
C LYS A 203 -5.65 23.03 -23.00
N ALA A 204 -5.90 21.94 -23.71
CA ALA A 204 -6.29 20.69 -23.08
C ALA A 204 -5.22 20.20 -22.07
N PRO A 205 -5.62 19.49 -21.00
CA PRO A 205 -4.67 18.85 -20.11
C PRO A 205 -3.90 17.74 -20.85
N ASP A 206 -2.64 17.53 -20.50
CA ASP A 206 -1.83 16.42 -21.03
C ASP A 206 -2.42 15.07 -20.58
N TRP A 207 -2.89 15.03 -19.32
CA TRP A 207 -3.45 13.84 -18.69
C TRP A 207 -4.75 14.12 -17.94
N ILE A 208 -5.70 13.21 -18.07
CA ILE A 208 -6.90 13.14 -17.24
C ILE A 208 -6.79 11.93 -16.32
N ILE A 209 -6.92 12.15 -15.01
CA ILE A 209 -6.93 11.09 -14.00
C ILE A 209 -8.31 11.09 -13.35
N THR A 210 -9.02 9.98 -13.47
CA THR A 210 -10.42 9.86 -13.02
C THR A 210 -10.65 8.64 -12.13
N ASP A 211 -11.80 8.59 -11.44
CA ASP A 211 -12.23 7.36 -10.77
C ASP A 211 -12.68 6.30 -11.79
N SER A 212 -12.38 5.02 -11.52
CA SER A 212 -12.76 3.90 -12.38
C SER A 212 -14.29 3.79 -12.56
N GLN A 213 -15.09 4.31 -11.63
CA GLN A 213 -16.55 4.30 -11.71
C GLN A 213 -17.10 5.23 -12.79
N VAL A 214 -16.48 6.38 -13.03
CA VAL A 214 -16.95 7.37 -14.03
C VAL A 214 -16.04 7.42 -15.26
N PHE A 215 -15.10 6.48 -15.36
CA PHE A 215 -14.13 6.44 -16.46
C PHE A 215 -14.76 6.42 -17.86
N PRO A 216 -15.76 5.56 -18.17
CA PRO A 216 -16.39 5.57 -19.50
C PRO A 216 -16.93 6.94 -19.90
N GLU A 217 -17.63 7.60 -18.98
CA GLU A 217 -18.26 8.90 -19.19
C GLU A 217 -17.21 10.01 -19.37
N VAL A 218 -16.11 9.95 -18.62
CA VAL A 218 -14.97 10.87 -18.80
C VAL A 218 -14.25 10.60 -20.11
N TYR A 219 -14.09 9.34 -20.50
CA TYR A 219 -13.45 8.95 -21.76
C TYR A 219 -14.22 9.47 -22.97
N GLU A 220 -15.56 9.46 -22.92
CA GLU A 220 -16.39 10.01 -24.00
C GLU A 220 -16.30 11.55 -24.11
N LYS A 221 -15.99 12.24 -23.02
CA LYS A 221 -15.95 13.71 -22.92
C LYS A 221 -14.56 14.30 -23.02
N LYS A 222 -13.50 13.49 -23.00
CA LYS A 222 -12.12 13.99 -22.99
C LYS A 222 -11.77 14.66 -24.33
N PRO A 223 -10.88 15.67 -24.34
CA PRO A 223 -10.23 16.11 -25.56
C PRO A 223 -9.45 14.95 -26.22
N ASP A 224 -9.41 14.91 -27.55
CA ASP A 224 -8.74 13.85 -28.30
C ASP A 224 -7.24 13.77 -27.98
N GLU A 225 -6.61 14.93 -27.80
CA GLU A 225 -5.19 15.07 -27.47
C GLU A 225 -4.83 14.68 -26.02
N SER A 226 -5.80 14.66 -25.11
CA SER A 226 -5.56 14.32 -23.70
C SER A 226 -5.44 12.82 -23.50
N LYS A 227 -4.40 12.37 -22.81
CA LYS A 227 -4.29 10.99 -22.32
C LYS A 227 -5.20 10.78 -21.11
N ILE A 228 -5.63 9.55 -20.84
CA ILE A 228 -6.54 9.24 -19.74
C ILE A 228 -6.14 7.98 -18.99
N THR A 229 -6.16 8.07 -17.67
CA THR A 229 -5.97 6.94 -16.76
C THR A 229 -6.85 7.10 -15.52
N SER A 230 -6.74 6.16 -14.58
CA SER A 230 -7.48 6.24 -13.32
C SER A 230 -6.55 6.18 -12.12
N PHE A 231 -7.01 6.71 -10.97
CA PHE A 231 -6.25 6.65 -9.72
C PHE A 231 -5.84 5.21 -9.39
N SER A 232 -6.73 4.24 -9.57
CA SER A 232 -6.46 2.84 -9.25
C SER A 232 -5.36 2.23 -10.13
N ILE A 233 -5.23 2.67 -11.38
CA ILE A 233 -4.20 2.24 -12.33
C ILE A 233 -2.85 2.85 -11.96
N LEU A 234 -2.80 4.14 -11.62
CA LEU A 234 -1.56 4.77 -11.15
C LEU A 234 -1.00 4.06 -9.91
N PHE A 235 -1.87 3.64 -8.99
CA PHE A 235 -1.46 2.86 -7.81
C PHE A 235 -1.03 1.43 -8.16
N ALA A 236 -1.68 0.80 -9.15
CA ALA A 236 -1.25 -0.50 -9.68
C ALA A 236 0.20 -0.43 -10.19
N ARG A 237 0.54 0.61 -10.95
CA ARG A 237 1.89 0.83 -11.48
C ARG A 237 2.91 1.14 -10.38
N ALA A 238 2.59 2.13 -9.54
CA ALA A 238 3.51 2.61 -8.51
C ALA A 238 3.79 1.60 -7.39
N LYS A 239 2.81 0.76 -7.02
CA LYS A 239 2.92 -0.16 -5.87
C LYS A 239 2.83 -1.63 -6.25
N GLY A 240 2.11 -1.95 -7.31
CA GLY A 240 1.94 -3.30 -7.82
C GLY A 240 2.82 -3.58 -9.03
N ASP A 241 2.26 -4.36 -9.93
CA ASP A 241 2.82 -4.72 -11.23
C ASP A 241 1.66 -4.65 -12.23
N GLU A 242 1.66 -3.65 -13.11
CA GLU A 242 0.53 -3.44 -14.01
C GLU A 242 0.28 -4.61 -14.96
N GLU A 243 1.34 -5.24 -15.46
CA GLU A 243 1.23 -6.33 -16.44
C GLU A 243 0.56 -7.55 -15.79
N ILE A 244 1.04 -7.96 -14.61
CA ILE A 244 0.44 -9.04 -13.82
C ILE A 244 -1.02 -8.72 -13.50
N MET A 245 -1.33 -7.48 -13.09
CA MET A 245 -2.70 -7.11 -12.71
C MET A 245 -3.68 -7.06 -13.88
N ILE A 246 -3.23 -6.63 -15.05
CA ILE A 246 -4.03 -6.65 -16.29
C ILE A 246 -4.28 -8.09 -16.71
N GLU A 247 -3.26 -8.94 -16.69
CA GLU A 247 -3.41 -10.37 -16.98
C GLU A 247 -4.41 -11.02 -16.02
N GLY A 248 -4.27 -10.79 -14.71
CA GLY A 248 -5.19 -11.32 -13.71
C GLY A 248 -6.63 -10.82 -13.88
N ALA A 249 -6.82 -9.56 -14.30
CA ALA A 249 -8.16 -9.05 -14.61
C ALA A 249 -8.75 -9.74 -15.85
N ARG A 250 -7.96 -9.93 -16.92
CA ARG A 250 -8.39 -10.66 -18.12
C ARG A 250 -8.74 -12.11 -17.81
N HIS A 251 -7.91 -12.78 -17.00
CA HIS A 251 -8.16 -14.15 -16.53
C HIS A 251 -9.48 -14.24 -15.76
N LEU A 252 -9.70 -13.35 -14.78
CA LEU A 252 -10.94 -13.30 -14.00
C LEU A 252 -12.19 -13.16 -14.89
N MET A 253 -12.12 -12.36 -15.95
CA MET A 253 -13.24 -12.17 -16.87
C MET A 253 -13.56 -13.40 -17.73
N GLY A 254 -12.66 -14.38 -17.81
CA GLY A 254 -12.83 -15.64 -18.53
C GLY A 254 -13.22 -16.83 -17.66
N LEU A 255 -13.33 -16.65 -16.34
CA LEU A 255 -13.76 -17.69 -15.42
C LEU A 255 -15.27 -18.00 -15.54
N GLY A 256 -15.71 -19.10 -14.93
CA GLY A 256 -17.11 -19.54 -14.89
C GLY A 256 -17.71 -19.54 -13.48
N GLU A 257 -18.89 -20.14 -13.34
CA GLU A 257 -19.69 -20.11 -12.11
C GLU A 257 -19.03 -20.75 -10.88
N ASN A 258 -17.97 -21.54 -11.05
CA ASN A 258 -17.27 -22.18 -9.93
C ASN A 258 -16.04 -21.40 -9.45
N ALA A 259 -15.83 -20.17 -9.96
CA ALA A 259 -14.67 -19.37 -9.62
C ALA A 259 -14.59 -19.10 -8.11
N LYS A 260 -13.38 -19.20 -7.56
CA LYS A 260 -13.05 -18.84 -6.19
C LYS A 260 -12.17 -17.60 -6.18
N ILE A 261 -12.70 -16.52 -5.60
CA ILE A 261 -12.09 -15.20 -5.63
C ILE A 261 -11.83 -14.73 -4.21
N LEU A 262 -10.58 -14.34 -3.93
CA LEU A 262 -10.21 -13.72 -2.66
C LEU A 262 -10.13 -12.20 -2.81
N MET A 263 -11.02 -11.47 -2.16
CA MET A 263 -10.97 -10.02 -2.03
C MET A 263 -10.03 -9.64 -0.87
N SER A 264 -8.90 -9.01 -1.17
CA SER A 264 -7.85 -8.67 -0.19
C SER A 264 -7.78 -7.16 0.07
N GLU A 265 -8.24 -6.74 1.26
CA GLU A 265 -8.37 -5.33 1.62
C GLU A 265 -7.26 -4.85 2.57
N ALA A 266 -6.64 -3.73 2.20
CA ALA A 266 -5.62 -3.04 2.98
C ALA A 266 -6.18 -2.14 4.11
N CYS A 267 -7.49 -1.86 4.09
CA CYS A 267 -8.11 -0.87 4.96
C CYS A 267 -8.46 -1.45 6.34
N THR A 268 -8.28 -0.67 7.41
CA THR A 268 -8.60 -1.07 8.78
C THR A 268 -9.94 -0.52 9.30
N HIS A 269 -10.72 0.18 8.46
CA HIS A 269 -12.02 0.74 8.89
C HIS A 269 -13.16 -0.27 8.72
N ALA A 270 -14.22 -0.10 9.50
CA ALA A 270 -15.46 -0.85 9.32
C ALA A 270 -16.04 -0.57 7.92
N PRO A 271 -16.58 -1.60 7.22
CA PRO A 271 -17.22 -1.41 5.93
C PRO A 271 -18.49 -0.58 6.10
N LYS A 272 -18.77 0.27 5.11
CA LYS A 272 -20.08 0.93 4.97
C LYS A 272 -21.02 0.00 4.19
N GLU A 273 -22.33 0.25 4.29
CA GLU A 273 -23.36 -0.56 3.60
C GLU A 273 -23.21 -0.53 2.06
N GLU A 274 -22.53 0.48 1.50
CA GLU A 274 -22.26 0.66 0.06
C GLU A 274 -20.81 0.39 -0.38
N ASP A 275 -20.11 -0.53 0.29
CA ASP A 275 -18.68 -0.78 0.02
C ASP A 275 -18.41 -1.33 -1.40
N ILE A 276 -17.52 -0.65 -2.13
CA ILE A 276 -17.07 -1.04 -3.48
C ILE A 276 -16.51 -2.46 -3.48
N GLY A 277 -15.65 -2.77 -2.50
CA GLY A 277 -14.95 -4.05 -2.41
C GLY A 277 -15.87 -5.21 -2.02
N ARG A 278 -16.93 -4.94 -1.25
CA ARG A 278 -17.76 -6.00 -0.65
C ARG A 278 -19.13 -6.18 -1.27
N VAL A 279 -19.64 -5.15 -1.91
CA VAL A 279 -20.98 -5.16 -2.48
C VAL A 279 -20.89 -4.96 -3.99
N LYS A 280 -20.34 -3.82 -4.44
CA LYS A 280 -20.43 -3.43 -5.86
C LYS A 280 -19.62 -4.35 -6.78
N ILE A 281 -18.35 -4.64 -6.45
CA ILE A 281 -17.51 -5.56 -7.25
C ILE A 281 -18.05 -7.00 -7.19
N PRO A 282 -18.34 -7.59 -6.02
CA PRO A 282 -18.91 -8.95 -5.97
C PRO A 282 -20.23 -9.08 -6.73
N HIS A 283 -21.13 -8.09 -6.65
CA HIS A 283 -22.36 -8.08 -7.43
C HIS A 283 -22.09 -8.03 -8.95
N MET A 284 -21.16 -7.16 -9.38
CA MET A 284 -20.74 -7.07 -10.77
C MET A 284 -20.13 -8.39 -11.28
N LEU A 285 -19.31 -9.05 -10.46
CA LEU A 285 -18.71 -10.34 -10.79
C LEU A 285 -19.76 -11.44 -10.87
N ARG A 286 -20.72 -11.52 -9.93
CA ARG A 286 -21.84 -12.48 -10.01
C ARG A 286 -22.69 -12.28 -11.26
N LYS A 287 -22.98 -11.03 -11.64
CA LYS A 287 -23.70 -10.73 -12.88
C LYS A 287 -22.97 -11.23 -14.14
N ARG A 288 -21.63 -11.25 -14.10
CA ARG A 288 -20.79 -11.63 -15.25
C ARG A 288 -20.45 -13.12 -15.29
N LEU A 289 -20.06 -13.69 -14.16
CA LEU A 289 -19.54 -15.05 -14.02
C LEU A 289 -20.61 -16.05 -13.55
N GLY A 290 -21.73 -15.55 -13.05
CA GLY A 290 -22.86 -16.28 -12.47
C GLY A 290 -22.87 -16.30 -10.95
N GLU A 291 -24.01 -16.67 -10.35
CA GLU A 291 -24.26 -16.60 -8.91
C GLU A 291 -23.48 -17.65 -8.10
N GLY A 292 -22.97 -18.71 -8.76
CA GLY A 292 -22.26 -19.81 -8.11
C GLY A 292 -20.87 -19.47 -7.57
N ILE A 293 -20.31 -18.30 -7.93
CA ILE A 293 -18.94 -17.94 -7.58
C ILE A 293 -18.77 -17.82 -6.06
N THR A 294 -17.61 -18.23 -5.57
CA THR A 294 -17.19 -18.03 -4.18
C THR A 294 -16.39 -16.73 -4.08
N VAL A 295 -16.78 -15.85 -3.16
CA VAL A 295 -16.09 -14.58 -2.90
C VAL A 295 -15.78 -14.49 -1.42
N ASP A 296 -14.51 -14.68 -1.08
CA ASP A 296 -13.99 -14.58 0.29
C ASP A 296 -13.30 -13.24 0.52
N PHE A 297 -13.11 -12.89 1.79
CA PHE A 297 -12.52 -11.61 2.18
C PHE A 297 -11.37 -11.79 3.16
N SER A 298 -10.25 -11.15 2.88
CA SER A 298 -9.13 -10.98 3.82
C SER A 298 -8.92 -9.49 4.10
N ARG A 299 -8.57 -9.16 5.35
CA ARG A 299 -8.49 -7.78 5.83
C ARG A 299 -7.25 -7.51 6.65
N GLY A 300 -6.79 -6.27 6.53
CA GLY A 300 -5.72 -5.72 7.33
C GLY A 300 -4.35 -6.03 6.74
N ILE A 301 -3.34 -5.85 7.58
CA ILE A 301 -1.93 -5.92 7.16
C ILE A 301 -1.54 -7.38 6.84
N SER A 302 -2.12 -8.35 7.56
CA SER A 302 -1.92 -9.77 7.32
C SER A 302 -2.55 -10.23 6.01
N PHE A 303 -1.79 -10.96 5.19
CA PHE A 303 -2.26 -11.71 4.04
C PHE A 303 -2.40 -13.20 4.41
N PRO A 304 -3.37 -13.96 3.85
CA PRO A 304 -3.55 -15.37 4.20
C PRO A 304 -2.29 -16.20 3.98
N ASP A 305 -2.11 -17.22 4.82
CA ASP A 305 -0.90 -18.04 4.78
C ASP A 305 -0.84 -18.94 3.54
N ASP A 306 -2.00 -19.45 3.12
CA ASP A 306 -2.22 -20.19 1.89
C ASP A 306 -3.32 -19.49 1.08
N VAL A 307 -3.08 -19.35 -0.22
CA VAL A 307 -4.06 -18.80 -1.19
C VAL A 307 -4.28 -19.74 -2.37
N SER A 308 -3.66 -20.91 -2.39
CA SER A 308 -3.67 -21.87 -3.51
C SER A 308 -5.07 -22.38 -3.88
N ASP A 309 -6.04 -22.27 -2.96
CA ASP A 309 -7.43 -22.63 -3.19
C ASP A 309 -8.22 -21.62 -4.05
N TYR A 310 -7.65 -20.45 -4.35
CA TYR A 310 -8.30 -19.39 -5.13
C TYR A 310 -7.81 -19.35 -6.57
N ASP A 311 -8.69 -19.00 -7.51
CA ASP A 311 -8.31 -18.75 -8.90
C ASP A 311 -7.66 -17.36 -9.05
N VAL A 312 -8.20 -16.37 -8.31
CA VAL A 312 -7.77 -14.97 -8.40
C VAL A 312 -7.80 -14.30 -7.03
N VAL A 313 -6.72 -13.57 -6.70
CA VAL A 313 -6.68 -12.59 -5.62
C VAL A 313 -6.94 -11.20 -6.18
N VAL A 314 -8.00 -10.56 -5.70
CA VAL A 314 -8.36 -9.18 -6.07
C VAL A 314 -8.01 -8.25 -4.92
N MET A 315 -6.94 -7.47 -5.08
CA MET A 315 -6.51 -6.50 -4.07
C MET A 315 -7.30 -5.18 -4.18
N CYS A 316 -7.47 -4.47 -3.06
CA CYS A 316 -7.93 -3.08 -3.15
C CYS A 316 -6.84 -2.18 -3.77
N GLY A 317 -7.14 -0.89 -3.96
CA GLY A 317 -6.20 0.09 -4.51
C GLY A 317 -4.91 0.29 -3.69
N SER A 318 -4.76 -0.38 -2.55
CA SER A 318 -3.53 -0.44 -1.75
C SER A 318 -2.96 0.93 -1.40
N CYS A 319 -3.83 1.94 -1.29
CA CYS A 319 -3.43 3.31 -1.01
C CYS A 319 -2.75 3.46 0.36
N MET A 320 -3.16 2.62 1.31
CA MET A 320 -2.61 2.53 2.66
C MET A 320 -1.30 1.75 2.77
N PHE A 321 -0.96 0.92 1.77
CA PHE A 321 0.22 0.07 1.82
C PHE A 321 1.41 0.70 1.10
N GLN A 322 2.60 0.34 1.56
CA GLN A 322 3.85 0.61 0.88
C GLN A 322 4.05 -0.41 -0.26
N ARG A 323 4.86 -0.06 -1.27
CA ARG A 323 5.18 -0.96 -2.39
C ARG A 323 5.66 -2.34 -1.93
N PRO A 324 6.61 -2.48 -0.97
CA PRO A 324 7.09 -3.79 -0.55
C PRO A 324 5.99 -4.74 -0.05
N VAL A 325 5.01 -4.22 0.70
CA VAL A 325 3.86 -4.99 1.19
C VAL A 325 3.04 -5.53 0.03
N VAL A 326 2.76 -4.67 -0.95
CA VAL A 326 1.97 -5.06 -2.14
C VAL A 326 2.73 -6.09 -2.97
N GLN A 327 4.03 -5.87 -3.20
CA GLN A 327 4.89 -6.81 -3.92
C GLN A 327 5.00 -8.18 -3.24
N ALA A 328 5.13 -8.20 -1.91
CA ALA A 328 5.18 -9.46 -1.15
C ALA A 328 3.90 -10.28 -1.31
N ARG A 329 2.73 -9.62 -1.37
CA ARG A 329 1.45 -10.29 -1.64
C ARG A 329 1.36 -10.84 -3.07
N ILE A 330 1.83 -10.07 -4.05
CA ILE A 330 1.88 -10.50 -5.45
C ILE A 330 2.78 -11.73 -5.59
N GLU A 331 3.99 -11.68 -5.04
CA GLU A 331 4.94 -12.79 -5.13
C GLU A 331 4.39 -14.04 -4.45
N LYS A 332 3.76 -13.90 -3.28
CA LYS A 332 3.16 -15.03 -2.58
C LYS A 332 2.02 -15.69 -3.37
N ALA A 333 1.16 -14.90 -4.00
CA ALA A 333 0.10 -15.45 -4.84
C ALA A 333 0.69 -16.13 -6.10
N LYS A 334 1.74 -15.53 -6.69
CA LYS A 334 2.46 -16.10 -7.83
C LYS A 334 3.15 -17.41 -7.49
N GLU A 335 3.79 -17.51 -6.34
CA GLU A 335 4.39 -18.76 -5.80
C GLU A 335 3.33 -19.86 -5.62
N ALA A 336 2.09 -19.48 -5.27
CA ALA A 336 0.95 -20.39 -5.16
C ALA A 336 0.27 -20.70 -6.52
N GLY A 337 0.72 -20.12 -7.63
CA GLY A 337 0.11 -20.29 -8.96
C GLY A 337 -1.21 -19.55 -9.15
N VAL A 338 -1.49 -18.52 -8.33
CA VAL A 338 -2.76 -17.79 -8.29
C VAL A 338 -2.62 -16.44 -8.98
N HIS A 339 -3.58 -16.10 -9.85
CA HIS A 339 -3.58 -14.80 -10.54
C HIS A 339 -3.88 -13.66 -9.56
N VAL A 340 -3.28 -12.49 -9.81
CA VAL A 340 -3.48 -11.30 -8.98
C VAL A 340 -3.99 -10.15 -9.83
N THR A 341 -4.93 -9.39 -9.29
CA THR A 341 -5.40 -8.14 -9.87
C THR A 341 -5.82 -7.14 -8.78
N ASN A 342 -6.42 -6.02 -9.16
CA ASN A 342 -6.97 -5.06 -8.20
C ASN A 342 -8.37 -4.55 -8.59
N TYR A 343 -9.03 -3.85 -7.67
CA TYR A 343 -10.38 -3.31 -7.88
C TYR A 343 -10.50 -2.47 -9.16
N GLY A 344 -9.50 -1.62 -9.42
CA GLY A 344 -9.45 -0.77 -10.60
C GLY A 344 -9.43 -1.56 -11.90
N MET A 345 -8.52 -2.52 -12.00
CA MET A 345 -8.36 -3.38 -13.17
C MET A 345 -9.57 -4.29 -13.38
N VAL A 346 -10.20 -4.77 -12.30
CA VAL A 346 -11.45 -5.55 -12.39
C VAL A 346 -12.60 -4.70 -12.93
N ILE A 347 -12.78 -3.48 -12.42
CA ILE A 347 -13.81 -2.55 -12.93
C ILE A 347 -13.51 -2.21 -14.39
N ALA A 348 -12.25 -1.97 -14.73
CA ALA A 348 -11.84 -1.65 -16.09
C ALA A 348 -12.11 -2.80 -17.06
N ALA A 349 -11.79 -4.04 -16.67
CA ALA A 349 -12.03 -5.23 -17.47
C ALA A 349 -13.53 -5.50 -17.63
N ALA A 350 -14.29 -5.37 -16.54
CA ALA A 350 -15.73 -5.61 -16.55
C ALA A 350 -16.48 -4.62 -17.45
N LYS A 351 -16.02 -3.35 -17.50
CA LYS A 351 -16.57 -2.30 -18.36
C LYS A 351 -15.98 -2.26 -19.78
N GLY A 352 -15.04 -3.14 -20.11
CA GLY A 352 -14.39 -3.16 -21.44
C GLY A 352 -13.57 -1.91 -21.75
N ILE A 353 -12.97 -1.30 -20.73
CA ILE A 353 -12.15 -0.08 -20.85
C ILE A 353 -10.65 -0.34 -20.68
N LEU A 354 -10.22 -1.61 -20.50
CA LEU A 354 -8.81 -1.93 -20.34
C LEU A 354 -7.94 -1.41 -21.49
N ASP A 355 -8.43 -1.53 -22.73
CA ASP A 355 -7.69 -1.10 -23.92
C ASP A 355 -7.84 0.40 -24.21
N LYS A 356 -8.57 1.13 -23.36
CA LYS A 356 -8.79 2.60 -23.45
C LYS A 356 -7.91 3.40 -22.48
N ILE A 357 -7.09 2.71 -21.70
CA ILE A 357 -6.21 3.31 -20.68
C ILE A 357 -4.86 3.61 -21.30
N ASP A 358 -4.36 4.81 -21.06
CA ASP A 358 -2.99 5.19 -21.38
C ASP A 358 -2.05 4.84 -20.20
N PHE A 359 -0.83 4.39 -20.53
CA PHE A 359 0.21 3.96 -19.59
C PHE A 359 1.41 4.91 -19.54
#